data_AF-A0A840J6L5-F1
#
_entry.id   AF-A0A840J6L5-F1
#
_cell.length_a   1.000
_cell.length_b   1.000
_cell.length_c   1.000
_cell.angle_alpha   90.00
_cell.angle_beta   90.00
_cell.angle_gamma   90.00
#
_symmetry.space_group_name_H-M   'P 1'
#
loop_
_entity.id
_entity.type
_entity.pdbx_description
1 polymer ?
#
loop_
_entity_poly.entity_id
_entity_poly.type
_entity_poly.pdbx_seq_one_letter_code
_entity_poly.pdbx_strand_id
1 'polypeptide(L)' 'MRESVRTHTVSGYHQVGTSRMGVDTRSVVDPTLRVYGVEYLWSADASVRPLPTRNPTGRTMMIGKRAADFTLGHSVHPR' A
#
# COMPACT_ATOMS: atom_id res chain seq x y z
N MET A 1 -23.45 -13.86 -21.18
CA MET A 1 -22.79 -12.93 -20.23
C MET A 1 -22.11 -13.65 -19.07
N ARG A 2 -22.82 -14.40 -18.21
CA ARG A 2 -22.23 -15.07 -17.01
C ARG A 2 -21.07 -16.02 -17.33
N GLU A 3 -21.22 -16.84 -18.37
CA GLU A 3 -20.18 -17.79 -18.79
C GLU A 3 -18.92 -17.08 -19.29
N SER A 4 -19.07 -16.07 -20.14
CA SER A 4 -17.97 -15.22 -20.60
C SER A 4 -17.20 -14.58 -19.44
N VAL A 5 -17.89 -14.06 -18.42
CA VAL A 5 -17.23 -13.53 -17.21
C VAL A 5 -16.41 -14.61 -16.51
N ARG A 6 -16.91 -15.85 -16.38
CA ARG A 6 -16.16 -16.92 -15.70
C ARG A 6 -14.90 -17.37 -16.45
N THR A 7 -14.94 -17.36 -17.78
CA THR A 7 -13.86 -17.93 -18.60
C THR A 7 -12.87 -16.90 -19.14
N HIS A 8 -13.24 -15.63 -19.22
CA HIS A 8 -12.42 -14.58 -19.82
C HIS A 8 -11.97 -13.49 -18.84
N THR A 9 -12.35 -13.58 -17.55
CA THR A 9 -11.85 -12.62 -16.55
C THR A 9 -10.37 -12.81 -16.32
N VAL A 10 -9.62 -11.72 -16.35
CA VAL A 10 -8.20 -11.66 -16.02
C VAL A 10 -7.94 -10.57 -14.98
N SER A 11 -6.81 -10.66 -14.30
CA SER A 11 -6.38 -9.58 -13.41
C SER A 11 -6.10 -8.31 -14.22
N GLY A 12 -6.53 -7.16 -13.69
CA GLY A 12 -6.10 -5.86 -14.19
C GLY A 12 -4.69 -5.47 -13.74
N TYR A 13 -3.93 -6.38 -13.12
CA TYR A 13 -2.57 -6.16 -12.60
C TYR A 13 -2.49 -5.00 -11.59
N HIS A 14 -3.56 -4.80 -10.82
CA HIS A 14 -3.69 -3.74 -9.82
C HIS A 14 -3.73 -4.30 -8.38
N GLN A 15 -2.97 -5.37 -8.11
CA GLN A 15 -2.93 -6.02 -6.80
C GLN A 15 -2.45 -5.04 -5.71
N VAL A 16 -3.14 -5.02 -4.58
CA VAL A 16 -2.85 -4.18 -3.41
C VAL A 16 -3.38 -4.82 -2.12
N GLY A 17 -2.96 -4.29 -0.97
CA GLY A 17 -3.64 -4.51 0.32
C GLY A 17 -3.22 -5.73 1.13
N THR A 18 -2.22 -6.51 0.67
CA THR A 18 -1.75 -7.70 1.39
C THR A 18 -1.01 -7.38 2.70
N SER A 19 -0.40 -6.19 2.80
CA SER A 19 0.29 -5.68 4.00
C SER A 19 -0.36 -4.39 4.49
N ARG A 20 -1.69 -4.40 4.60
CA ARG A 20 -2.54 -3.22 4.78
C ARG A 20 -2.03 -2.26 5.88
N MET A 21 -1.94 -0.99 5.52
CA MET A 21 -1.73 0.14 6.43
C MET A 21 -2.98 0.48 7.22
N GLY A 22 -2.84 0.75 8.52
CA GLY A 22 -3.92 1.30 9.34
C GLY A 22 -3.56 1.31 10.82
N VAL A 23 -4.57 1.55 11.67
CA VAL A 23 -4.40 1.65 13.13
C VAL A 23 -5.21 0.59 13.90
N ASP A 24 -5.78 -0.39 13.18
CA ASP A 24 -6.58 -1.46 13.75
C ASP A 24 -5.79 -2.78 13.85
N THR A 25 -6.32 -3.76 14.59
CA THR A 25 -5.65 -5.02 14.90
C THR A 25 -5.36 -5.90 13.67
N ARG A 26 -5.97 -5.62 12.52
CA ARG A 26 -5.72 -6.33 11.26
C ARG A 26 -4.71 -5.61 10.37
N SER A 27 -4.10 -4.52 10.83
CA SER A 27 -3.08 -3.80 10.08
C SER A 27 -1.71 -4.44 10.22
N VAL A 28 -0.95 -4.44 9.13
CA VAL A 28 0.42 -4.98 9.07
C VAL A 28 1.45 -3.86 9.24
N VAL A 29 1.15 -2.67 8.73
CA VAL A 29 1.96 -1.47 8.93
C VAL A 29 1.15 -0.32 9.51
N ASP A 30 1.84 0.57 10.23
CA ASP A 30 1.27 1.82 10.72
C ASP A 30 1.22 2.91 9.61
N PRO A 31 0.60 4.09 9.84
CA PRO A 31 0.56 5.18 8.88
C PRO A 31 1.92 5.77 8.45
N THR A 32 3.00 5.39 9.13
CA THR A 32 4.39 5.74 8.80
C THR A 32 5.12 4.60 8.08
N LEU A 33 4.38 3.57 7.65
CA LEU A 33 4.85 2.40 6.89
C LEU A 33 5.73 1.44 7.70
N ARG A 34 5.83 1.61 9.02
CA ARG A 34 6.59 0.69 9.88
C ARG A 34 5.83 -0.60 10.08
N VAL A 35 6.53 -1.72 10.01
CA VAL A 35 5.95 -3.04 10.26
C VAL A 35 5.69 -3.22 11.75
N TYR A 36 4.46 -3.59 12.11
CA TYR A 36 4.13 -3.86 13.50
C TYR A 36 4.91 -5.08 14.02
N GLY A 37 5.49 -4.96 15.22
CA GLY A 37 6.20 -6.06 15.88
C GLY A 37 7.61 -6.34 15.35
N VAL A 38 8.11 -5.55 14.40
CA VAL A 38 9.48 -5.69 13.85
C VAL A 38 10.20 -4.36 13.91
N GLU A 39 11.36 -4.34 14.53
CA GLU A 39 12.17 -3.13 14.60
C GLU A 39 12.90 -2.86 13.27
N TYR A 40 13.10 -1.58 12.95
CA TYR A 40 13.85 -1.11 11.78
C TYR A 40 13.39 -1.67 10.42
N LEU A 41 12.11 -2.03 10.28
CA LEU A 41 11.54 -2.54 9.03
C LEU A 41 10.34 -1.69 8.56
N TRP A 42 10.35 -1.36 7.27
CA TRP A 42 9.27 -0.66 6.58
C TRP A 42 8.83 -1.43 5.33
N SER A 43 7.56 -1.34 4.98
CA SER A 43 7.03 -1.83 3.70
C SER A 43 6.51 -0.66 2.88
N ALA A 44 7.05 -0.47 1.67
CA ALA A 44 6.81 0.72 0.86
C ALA A 44 6.46 0.39 -0.59
N ASP A 45 5.34 -0.31 -0.79
CA ASP A 45 4.83 -0.65 -2.12
C ASP A 45 3.28 -0.62 -2.16
N ALA A 46 2.67 -1.22 -3.19
CA ALA A 46 1.22 -1.23 -3.35
C ALA A 46 0.50 -2.10 -2.29
N SER A 47 1.20 -3.02 -1.63
CA SER A 47 0.65 -3.94 -0.61
C SER A 47 0.10 -3.21 0.61
N VAL A 48 0.63 -2.02 0.94
CA VAL A 48 0.17 -1.26 2.10
C VAL A 48 -1.15 -0.54 1.88
N ARG A 49 -1.60 -0.43 0.61
CA ARG A 49 -2.78 0.36 0.26
C ARG A 49 -4.07 -0.36 0.71
N PRO A 50 -4.95 0.27 1.52
CA PRO A 50 -6.09 -0.45 2.10
C PRO A 50 -7.17 -0.89 1.13
N LEU A 51 -7.36 -0.18 0.01
CA LEU A 51 -8.45 -0.45 -0.94
C LEU A 51 -7.98 -0.37 -2.40
N PRO A 52 -8.46 -1.28 -3.27
CA PRO A 52 -8.37 -1.13 -4.72
C PRO A 52 -9.38 -0.07 -5.19
N THR A 53 -8.90 0.97 -5.87
CA THR A 53 -9.78 2.04 -6.39
C THR A 53 -9.46 2.34 -7.85
N ARG A 54 -8.39 3.10 -8.11
CA ARG A 54 -7.80 3.32 -9.43
C ARG A 54 -6.45 2.62 -9.58
N ASN A 55 -5.87 2.73 -10.78
CA ASN A 55 -4.51 2.32 -11.10
C ASN A 55 -3.53 2.68 -9.94
N PRO A 56 -2.71 1.72 -9.47
CA PRO A 56 -1.85 1.90 -8.32
C PRO A 56 -0.59 2.72 -8.58
N THR A 57 -0.11 2.83 -9.82
CA THR A 57 1.23 3.34 -10.15
C THR A 57 1.53 4.68 -9.47
N GLY A 58 0.69 5.70 -9.65
CA GLY A 58 0.89 7.02 -9.05
C GLY A 58 0.96 6.98 -7.51
N ARG A 59 0.11 6.16 -6.88
CA ARG A 59 0.08 6.04 -5.42
C ARG A 59 1.24 5.22 -4.89
N THR A 60 1.65 4.16 -5.58
CA THR A 60 2.83 3.38 -5.22
C THR A 60 4.10 4.23 -5.25
N MET A 61 4.27 5.09 -6.27
CA MET A 61 5.38 6.04 -6.32
C MET A 61 5.35 7.02 -5.13
N MET A 62 4.16 7.54 -4.77
CA MET A 62 4.02 8.44 -3.62
C MET A 62 4.26 7.75 -2.27
N ILE A 63 3.89 6.47 -2.13
CA ILE A 63 4.22 5.66 -0.95
C ILE A 63 5.73 5.54 -0.81
N GLY A 64 6.45 5.22 -1.89
CA GLY A 64 7.91 5.19 -1.89
C GLY A 64 8.53 6.54 -1.48
N LYS A 65 8.01 7.66 -2.00
CA LYS A 65 8.46 9.00 -1.59
C LYS A 65 8.24 9.26 -0.10
N ARG A 66 7.08 8.89 0.44
CA ARG A 66 6.75 9.03 1.86
C ARG A 66 7.64 8.16 2.74
N ALA A 67 7.91 6.93 2.32
CA ALA A 67 8.84 6.05 3.01
C ALA A 67 10.23 6.69 3.13
N ALA A 68 10.73 7.30 2.05
CA ALA A 68 12.00 8.03 2.10
C ALA A 68 11.95 9.19 3.11
N ASP A 69 10.86 9.96 3.17
CA ASP A 69 10.72 11.04 4.14
C ASP A 69 10.69 10.53 5.59
N PHE A 70 9.97 9.43 5.85
CA PHE A 70 9.91 8.82 7.18
C PHE A 70 11.24 8.22 7.62
N THR A 71 11.96 7.54 6.73
CA THR A 71 13.24 6.90 7.04
C THR A 71 14.37 7.91 7.21
N LEU A 72 14.38 9.01 6.44
CA LEU A 72 15.38 10.06 6.53
C LEU A 72 15.08 11.10 7.63
N GLY A 73 13.94 10.98 8.32
CA GLY A 73 13.52 11.96 9.34
C GLY A 73 13.14 13.31 8.75
N HIS A 74 12.82 13.38 7.46
CA HIS A 74 12.34 14.60 6.84
C HIS A 74 10.93 14.91 7.35
N SER A 75 10.75 16.09 7.95
CA SER A 75 9.42 16.56 8.34
C SER A 75 8.56 16.65 7.08
N VAL A 76 7.43 15.95 7.08
CA VAL A 76 6.45 16.11 6.00
C VAL A 76 5.97 17.55 6.03
N HIS A 77 6.34 18.35 5.03
CA HIS A 77 5.84 19.71 4.93
C HIS A 77 4.31 19.67 4.76
N PRO A 78 3.53 20.27 5.68
CA PRO A 78 2.11 20.46 5.43
C PRO A 78 2.00 21.44 4.26
N ARG A 79 1.38 21.00 3.16
CA ARG A 79 0.86 21.93 2.16
C ARG A 79 -0.57 22.28 2.55
#